data_AF-A0A1G3ECS2-F1
#
_entry.id   AF-A0A1G3ECS2-F1
#
_cell.length_a   1.000
_cell.length_b   1.000
_cell.length_c   1.000
_cell.angle_alpha   90.00
_cell.angle_beta   90.00
_cell.angle_gamma   90.00
#
_symmetry.space_group_name_H-M   'P 1'
#
loop_
_entity.id
_entity.type
_entity.pdbx_description
1 polymer ?
#
loop_
_entity_poly.entity_id
_entity_poly.type
_entity_poly.pdbx_seq_one_letter_code
_entity_poly.pdbx_strand_id
1 'polypeptide(L)'
;MAKNRKRLQRALYEPGTDRHRLRLLIKRLRYGAQAYPRFKLLSKPQLTALIAAQSALGGWHDHLQWLACAQQQSDLQPLVSTWQAGLAQAEQLSEQKLRKLQRLFHGSSR
;
A
#
# COMPACT_ATOMS: atom_id res chain seq x y z
N MET A 1 -11.70 -10.40 -11.61
CA MET A 1 -10.35 -10.16 -11.01
C MET A 1 -9.33 -9.58 -11.97
N ALA A 2 -9.29 -9.99 -13.25
CA ALA A 2 -8.40 -9.39 -14.27
C ALA A 2 -8.50 -7.85 -14.36
N LYS A 3 -9.70 -7.28 -14.23
CA LYS A 3 -9.93 -5.82 -14.18
C LYS A 3 -9.21 -5.12 -13.02
N ASN A 4 -9.24 -5.71 -11.82
CA ASN A 4 -8.56 -5.14 -10.64
C ASN A 4 -7.04 -5.21 -10.79
N ARG A 5 -6.52 -6.31 -11.36
CA ARG A 5 -5.11 -6.45 -11.71
C ARG A 5 -4.66 -5.37 -12.70
N LYS A 6 -5.38 -5.20 -13.82
CA LYS A 6 -5.09 -4.15 -14.82
C LYS A 6 -5.13 -2.74 -14.21
N ARG A 7 -6.12 -2.47 -13.35
CA ARG A 7 -6.23 -1.20 -12.62
C ARG A 7 -5.04 -0.95 -11.69
N LEU A 8 -4.63 -1.97 -10.94
CA LEU A 8 -3.45 -1.87 -10.07
C LEU A 8 -2.18 -1.66 -10.90
N GLN A 9 -1.99 -2.42 -11.98
CA GLN A 9 -0.85 -2.24 -12.88
C GLN A 9 -0.79 -0.80 -13.39
N ARG A 10 -1.88 -0.28 -13.99
CA ARG A 10 -1.92 1.11 -14.46
C ARG A 10 -1.55 2.11 -13.36
N ALA A 11 -2.16 1.98 -12.19
CA ALA A 11 -1.90 2.85 -11.05
C ALA A 11 -0.44 2.77 -10.54
N LEU A 12 0.24 1.63 -10.69
CA LEU A 12 1.65 1.48 -10.30
C LEU A 12 2.63 2.17 -11.26
N TYR A 13 2.23 2.43 -12.50
CA TYR A 13 3.08 3.08 -13.52
C TYR A 13 2.69 4.53 -13.80
N GLU A 14 1.54 4.98 -13.31
CA GLU A 14 1.05 6.34 -13.47
C GLU A 14 1.73 7.27 -12.44
N PRO A 15 2.55 8.25 -12.88
CA PRO A 15 3.23 9.18 -11.98
C PRO A 15 2.22 9.96 -11.12
N GLY A 16 2.57 10.22 -9.87
CA GLY A 16 1.71 10.99 -8.97
C GLY A 16 0.44 10.26 -8.51
N THR A 17 0.33 8.94 -8.76
CA THR A 17 -0.82 8.18 -8.26
C THR A 17 -0.91 8.27 -6.74
N ASP A 18 -2.10 8.65 -6.27
CA ASP A 18 -2.43 8.71 -4.85
C ASP A 18 -2.16 7.37 -4.12
N ARG A 19 -1.40 7.46 -3.01
CA ARG A 19 -0.98 6.31 -2.20
C ARG A 19 -2.15 5.61 -1.50
N HIS A 20 -3.18 6.35 -1.09
CA HIS A 20 -4.40 5.78 -0.52
C HIS A 20 -5.18 4.98 -1.58
N ARG A 21 -5.31 5.49 -2.80
CA ARG A 21 -5.91 4.78 -3.94
C ARG A 21 -5.16 3.49 -4.26
N LEU A 22 -3.82 3.51 -4.26
CA LEU A 22 -2.99 2.32 -4.41
C LEU A 22 -3.27 1.29 -3.32
N ARG A 23 -3.34 1.72 -2.05
CA ARG A 23 -3.68 0.86 -0.90
C ARG A 23 -5.02 0.14 -1.10
N LEU A 24 -6.06 0.84 -1.58
CA LEU A 24 -7.37 0.23 -1.84
C LEU A 24 -7.32 -0.81 -2.97
N LEU A 25 -6.59 -0.53 -4.06
CA LEU A 25 -6.42 -1.48 -5.17
C LEU A 25 -5.65 -2.73 -4.73
N ILE A 26 -4.59 -2.54 -3.94
CA ILE A 26 -3.81 -3.63 -3.33
C ILE A 26 -4.69 -4.50 -2.44
N LYS A 27 -5.48 -3.90 -1.52
CA LYS A 27 -6.42 -4.64 -0.65
C LYS A 27 -7.39 -5.47 -1.47
N ARG A 28 -8.02 -4.88 -2.50
CA ARG A 28 -8.97 -5.58 -3.37
C ARG A 28 -8.35 -6.78 -4.08
N LEU A 29 -7.14 -6.62 -4.62
CA LEU A 29 -6.46 -7.73 -5.32
C LEU A 29 -6.02 -8.82 -4.35
N ARG A 30 -5.48 -8.46 -3.18
CA ARG A 30 -5.09 -9.43 -2.14
C ARG A 30 -6.28 -10.25 -1.65
N TYR A 31 -7.38 -9.59 -1.29
CA TYR A 31 -8.58 -10.29 -0.83
C TYR A 31 -9.19 -11.17 -1.92
N GLY A 32 -9.17 -10.71 -3.18
CA GLY A 32 -9.56 -11.56 -4.30
C GLY A 32 -8.71 -12.83 -4.41
N ALA A 33 -7.38 -12.72 -4.26
CA ALA A 33 -6.50 -13.88 -4.30
C ALA A 33 -6.68 -14.82 -3.09
N GLN A 34 -6.96 -14.28 -1.90
CA GLN A 34 -7.21 -15.07 -0.69
C GLN A 34 -8.58 -15.76 -0.71
N ALA A 35 -9.62 -15.11 -1.25
CA ALA A 35 -10.95 -15.68 -1.37
C ALA A 35 -11.04 -16.77 -2.46
N TYR A 36 -10.17 -16.69 -3.47
CA TYR A 36 -10.22 -17.55 -4.65
C TYR A 36 -8.88 -18.25 -4.96
N PRO A 37 -8.31 -19.03 -4.01
CA PRO A 37 -6.96 -19.59 -4.13
C PRO A 37 -6.81 -20.59 -5.28
N ARG A 38 -7.87 -21.34 -5.61
CA ARG A 38 -7.90 -22.33 -6.70
C ARG A 38 -7.55 -21.75 -8.08
N PHE A 39 -7.76 -20.45 -8.27
CA PHE A 39 -7.52 -19.77 -9.55
C PHE A 39 -6.09 -19.23 -9.69
N LYS A 40 -5.21 -19.44 -8.70
CA LYS A 40 -3.79 -19.04 -8.71
C LYS A 40 -3.57 -17.63 -9.28
N LEU A 41 -4.41 -16.67 -8.84
CA LEU A 41 -4.48 -15.31 -9.40
C LEU A 41 -3.16 -14.52 -9.27
N LEU A 42 -2.31 -14.92 -8.33
CA LEU A 42 -1.03 -14.31 -8.01
C LEU A 42 -0.01 -15.40 -7.72
N SER A 43 1.24 -15.17 -8.12
CA SER A 43 2.35 -15.98 -7.64
C SER A 43 2.62 -15.71 -6.15
N LYS A 44 3.28 -16.64 -5.45
CA LYS A 44 3.68 -16.45 -4.05
C LYS A 44 4.49 -15.13 -3.85
N PRO A 45 5.50 -14.80 -4.69
CA PRO A 45 6.22 -13.53 -4.57
C PRO A 45 5.32 -12.29 -4.74
N GLN A 46 4.34 -12.32 -5.65
CA GLN A 46 3.40 -11.23 -5.85
C GLN A 46 2.49 -11.03 -4.64
N LEU A 47 1.98 -12.11 -4.05
CA LEU A 47 1.15 -12.04 -2.85
C LEU A 47 1.93 -11.47 -1.66
N THR A 48 3.16 -11.95 -1.43
CA THR A 48 4.03 -11.43 -0.37
C THR A 48 4.34 -9.94 -0.57
N ALA A 49 4.62 -9.52 -1.81
CA ALA A 49 4.86 -8.11 -2.11
C ALA A 49 3.62 -7.23 -1.91
N LEU A 50 2.41 -7.73 -2.25
CA LEU A 50 1.16 -7.02 -1.97
C LEU A 50 0.92 -6.85 -0.47
N ILE A 51 1.16 -7.88 0.33
CA ILE A 51 1.04 -7.80 1.80
C ILE A 51 2.01 -6.75 2.34
N ALA A 52 3.27 -6.78 1.90
CA ALA A 52 4.29 -5.83 2.34
C ALA A 52 3.94 -4.39 1.94
N ALA A 53 3.50 -4.16 0.69
CA ALA A 53 3.09 -2.84 0.22
C ALA A 53 1.83 -2.35 0.96
N GLN A 54 0.86 -3.22 1.22
CA GLN A 54 -0.33 -2.88 2.00
C GLN A 54 0.02 -2.47 3.43
N SER A 55 0.95 -3.18 4.08
CA SER A 55 1.39 -2.89 5.44
C SER A 55 2.11 -1.54 5.52
N ALA A 56 3.06 -1.29 4.62
CA ALA A 56 3.79 -0.01 4.58
C ALA A 56 2.85 1.18 4.33
N LEU A 57 1.94 1.06 3.36
CA LEU A 57 0.91 2.09 3.09
C LEU A 57 -0.08 2.24 4.25
N GLY A 58 -0.31 1.18 5.02
CA GLY A 58 -1.09 1.21 6.25
C GLY A 58 -0.41 2.07 7.30
N GLY A 59 0.86 1.77 7.64
CA GLY A 59 1.62 2.55 8.62
C GLY A 59 1.73 4.03 8.25
N TRP A 60 1.98 4.35 6.98
CA TRP A 60 1.99 5.74 6.51
C TRP A 60 0.63 6.43 6.73
N HIS A 61 -0.46 5.75 6.37
CA HIS A 61 -1.80 6.30 6.55
C HIS A 61 -2.18 6.45 8.03
N ASP A 62 -1.75 5.53 8.88
CA ASP A 62 -2.06 5.56 10.32
C ASP A 62 -1.34 6.73 11.00
N HIS A 63 -0.09 7.04 10.62
CA HIS A 63 0.57 8.27 11.08
C HIS A 63 -0.20 9.54 10.68
N LEU A 64 -0.69 9.63 9.44
CA LEU A 64 -1.52 10.77 9.02
C LEU A 64 -2.81 10.88 9.85
N GLN A 65 -3.46 9.76 10.14
CA GLN A 65 -4.67 9.74 10.96
C GLN A 65 -4.39 10.21 12.39
N TRP A 66 -3.32 9.73 13.02
CA TRP A 66 -2.95 10.17 14.36
C TRP A 66 -2.57 11.65 14.43
N LEU A 67 -1.86 12.15 13.42
CA LEU A 67 -1.55 13.58 13.31
C LEU A 67 -2.82 14.42 13.17
N ALA A 68 -3.81 13.96 12.39
CA ALA A 68 -5.10 14.63 12.28
C ALA A 68 -5.89 14.59 13.60
N CYS A 69 -5.89 13.46 14.32
CA CYS A 69 -6.50 13.36 15.65
C CYS A 69 -5.85 14.31 16.66
N ALA A 70 -4.52 14.44 16.64
CA ALA A 70 -3.78 15.29 17.58
C ALA A 70 -4.10 16.78 17.42
N GLN A 71 -4.58 17.22 16.25
CA GLN A 71 -5.06 18.60 16.06
C GLN A 71 -6.29 18.92 16.92
N GLN A 72 -7.07 17.90 17.29
CA GLN A 72 -8.32 18.05 18.05
C GLN A 72 -8.17 17.60 19.52
N GLN A 73 -7.10 16.87 19.85
CA GLN A 73 -6.91 16.19 21.14
C GLN A 73 -5.56 16.60 21.75
N SER A 74 -5.59 17.45 22.77
CA SER A 74 -4.40 18.05 23.38
C SER A 74 -3.50 17.04 24.10
N ASP A 75 -4.09 15.97 24.63
CA ASP A 75 -3.39 14.83 25.25
C ASP A 75 -2.49 14.08 24.26
N LEU A 76 -2.77 14.16 22.95
CA LEU A 76 -1.96 13.55 21.90
C LEU A 76 -0.77 14.44 21.45
N GLN A 77 -0.71 15.71 21.86
CA GLN A 77 0.34 16.66 21.43
C GLN A 77 1.77 16.17 21.70
N PRO A 78 2.09 15.52 22.85
CA PRO A 78 3.44 15.00 23.09
C PRO A 78 3.91 13.95 22.08
N LEU A 79 2.98 13.29 21.36
CA LEU A 79 3.28 12.21 20.41
C LEU A 79 3.44 12.70 18.96
N VAL A 80 3.11 13.96 18.68
CA VAL A 80 3.10 14.53 17.33
C VAL A 80 4.47 14.43 16.66
N SER A 81 5.54 14.77 17.38
CA SER A 81 6.91 14.71 16.84
C SER A 81 7.32 13.29 16.45
N THR A 82 6.95 12.29 17.25
CA THR A 82 7.17 10.88 16.94
C THR A 82 6.42 10.44 15.69
N TRP A 83 5.15 10.83 15.53
CA TRP A 83 4.38 10.46 14.34
C TRP A 83 4.83 11.19 13.08
N GLN A 84 5.31 12.44 13.17
CA GLN A 84 5.92 13.15 12.05
C GLN A 84 7.21 12.45 11.58
N ALA A 85 8.07 12.06 12.51
CA ALA A 85 9.28 11.30 12.18
C ALA A 85 8.94 9.92 11.59
N GLY A 86 7.94 9.23 12.15
CA GLY A 86 7.44 7.96 11.64
C GLY A 86 6.80 8.07 10.25
N LEU A 87 6.11 9.17 9.96
CA LEU A 87 5.49 9.43 8.66
C LEU A 87 6.52 9.46 7.53
N ALA A 88 7.64 10.17 7.72
CA ALA A 88 8.72 10.25 6.74
C ALA A 88 9.35 8.87 6.47
N GLN A 89 9.60 8.08 7.53
CA GLN A 89 10.11 6.71 7.40
C GLN A 89 9.11 5.79 6.69
N ALA A 90 7.83 5.88 7.05
CA ALA A 90 6.77 5.09 6.44
C ALA A 90 6.54 5.46 4.97
N GLU A 91 6.73 6.72 4.59
CA GLU A 91 6.70 7.16 3.19
C GLU A 91 7.82 6.50 2.38
N GLN A 92 9.07 6.58 2.85
CA GLN A 92 10.22 5.93 2.20
C GLN A 92 10.04 4.41 2.08
N LEU A 93 9.55 3.78 3.15
CA LEU A 93 9.26 2.35 3.15
C LEU A 93 8.17 1.99 2.14
N SER A 94 7.09 2.77 2.10
CA SER A 94 5.98 2.58 1.15
C SER A 94 6.48 2.64 -0.28
N GLU A 95 7.29 3.63 -0.62
CA GLU A 95 7.89 3.74 -1.94
C GLU A 95 8.79 2.55 -2.29
N GLN A 96 9.63 2.12 -1.37
CA GLN A 96 10.49 0.95 -1.57
C GLN A 96 9.64 -0.30 -1.88
N LYS A 97 8.54 -0.52 -1.13
CA LYS A 97 7.66 -1.67 -1.37
C LYS A 97 6.87 -1.53 -2.67
N LEU A 98 6.42 -0.32 -3.02
CA LEU A 98 5.73 -0.05 -4.28
C LEU A 98 6.66 -0.29 -5.49
N ARG A 99 7.92 0.15 -5.45
CA ARG A 99 8.92 -0.15 -6.50
C ARG A 99 9.16 -1.65 -6.66
N LYS A 100 9.22 -2.40 -5.56
CA LYS A 100 9.31 -3.87 -5.60
C LYS A 100 8.06 -4.49 -6.24
N LEU A 101 6.88 -4.01 -5.85
CA LEU A 101 5.61 -4.48 -6.38
C LEU A 101 5.50 -4.21 -7.88
N GLN A 102 5.89 -3.01 -8.34
CA GLN A 102 5.93 -2.63 -9.74
C GLN A 102 6.79 -3.59 -10.57
N ARG A 103 8.01 -3.92 -10.12
CA ARG A 103 8.87 -4.90 -10.81
C ARG A 103 8.20 -6.28 -10.95
N LEU A 104 7.51 -6.75 -9.91
CA LEU A 104 6.83 -8.06 -9.92
C LEU A 104 5.56 -8.08 -10.80
N PHE A 105 4.98 -6.92 -11.09
CA PHE A 105 3.81 -6.80 -11.95
C PHE A 105 4.16 -6.41 -13.40
N HIS A 106 5.40 -6.01 -13.67
CA HIS A 106 5.93 -5.73 -15.01
C HIS A 106 6.03 -7.00 -15.86
N GLY A 107 6.54 -8.09 -15.28
CA GLY A 107 6.85 -9.33 -16.00
C GLY A 107 5.67 -10.28 -16.24
N SER A 108 4.44 -9.95 -15.84
CA SER A 108 3.27 -10.83 -16.02
C SER A 108 2.39 -10.45 -17.22
N SER A 109 2.97 -9.79 -18.22
CA SER A 109 2.27 -9.43 -19.47
C SER A 109 2.70 -10.29 -20.67
N ARG A 110 3.29 -11.46 -20.42
CA ARG A 110 3.47 -12.52 -21.43
C ARG A 110 2.75 -13.78 -20.95
#